data_AF-V4PWP7-F1
#
_entry.id   AF-V4PWP7-F1
#
_cell.length_a   1.000
_cell.length_b   1.000
_cell.length_c   1.000
_cell.angle_alpha   90.00
_cell.angle_beta   90.00
_cell.angle_gamma   90.00
#
_symmetry.space_group_name_H-M   'P 1'
#
loop_
_entity.id
_entity.type
_entity.pdbx_description
1 polymer ?
#
loop_
_entity_poly.entity_id
_entity_poly.type
_entity_poly.pdbx_seq_one_letter_code
_entity_poly.pdbx_strand_id
1 'polypeptide(L)'
;MSSHNAVHIESSLLKAGRSKQTPVVIIENAGRPEGQMRTGALGELARLVDHAAFSGPVMLGVGSAFGYARQTMAQRQALPAATRSGLG
;
A
#
# COMPACT_ATOMS: atom_id res chain seq x y z
N MET A 1 9.96 -1.31 7.34
CA MET A 1 9.10 -2.24 8.12
C MET A 1 9.71 -3.63 8.02
N SER A 2 9.86 -4.36 9.13
CA SER A 2 10.45 -5.71 9.13
C SER A 2 9.42 -6.80 8.81
N SER A 3 9.87 -7.91 8.21
CA SER A 3 9.01 -9.08 7.94
C SER A 3 8.37 -9.65 9.23
N HIS A 4 9.07 -9.59 10.38
CA HIS A 4 8.52 -10.06 11.66
C HIS A 4 7.29 -9.26 12.12
N ASN A 5 7.28 -7.93 11.88
CA ASN A 5 6.16 -7.07 12.24
C ASN A 5 4.95 -7.34 11.34
N ALA A 6 5.18 -7.63 10.06
CA ALA A 6 4.14 -8.00 9.11
C ALA A 6 3.40 -9.27 9.54
N VAL A 7 4.16 -10.31 9.92
CA VAL A 7 3.62 -11.58 10.44
C VAL A 7 2.79 -11.36 11.70
N HIS A 8 3.28 -10.54 12.62
CA HIS A 8 2.54 -10.24 13.84
C HIS A 8 1.21 -9.53 13.54
N ILE A 9 1.24 -8.46 12.73
CA ILE A 9 0.03 -7.69 12.34
C ILE A 9 -0.99 -8.58 11.63
N GLU A 10 -0.54 -9.36 10.65
CA GLU A 10 -1.39 -10.31 9.92
C GLU A 10 -2.07 -11.27 10.89
N SER A 11 -1.28 -11.96 11.72
CA SER A 11 -1.82 -12.94 12.66
C SER A 11 -2.80 -12.34 13.66
N SER A 12 -2.52 -11.13 14.16
CA SER A 12 -3.34 -10.44 15.16
C SER A 12 -4.68 -10.00 14.57
N LEU A 13 -4.68 -9.44 13.36
CA LEU A 13 -5.92 -9.01 12.70
C LEU A 13 -6.77 -10.20 12.27
N LEU A 14 -6.16 -11.29 11.80
CA LEU A 14 -6.88 -12.52 11.48
C LEU A 14 -7.50 -13.16 12.73
N LYS A 15 -6.75 -13.23 13.84
CA LYS A 15 -7.27 -13.72 15.13
C LYS A 15 -8.41 -12.86 15.67
N ALA A 16 -8.37 -11.55 15.41
CA ALA A 16 -9.46 -10.62 15.74
C ALA A 16 -10.69 -10.75 14.82
N GLY A 17 -10.73 -11.72 13.90
CA GLY A 17 -11.87 -11.99 13.03
C GLY A 17 -11.89 -11.18 11.74
N ARG A 18 -10.82 -10.45 11.41
CA ARG A 18 -10.74 -9.75 10.13
C ARG A 18 -10.57 -10.75 9.00
N SER A 19 -11.34 -10.59 7.92
CA SER A 19 -11.26 -11.46 6.75
C SER A 19 -9.87 -11.42 6.11
N LYS A 20 -9.35 -12.60 5.73
CA LYS A 20 -8.11 -12.75 4.96
C LYS A 20 -8.12 -11.97 3.64
N GLN A 21 -9.31 -11.77 3.06
CA GLN A 21 -9.53 -11.03 1.81
C GLN A 21 -9.59 -9.52 2.02
N THR A 22 -9.48 -9.02 3.26
CA THR A 22 -9.48 -7.57 3.52
C THR A 22 -8.36 -6.92 2.70
N PRO A 23 -8.68 -5.90 1.89
CA PRO A 23 -7.66 -5.23 1.09
C PRO A 23 -6.60 -4.57 1.97
N VAL A 24 -5.36 -4.66 1.54
CA VAL A 24 -4.22 -3.97 2.15
C VAL A 24 -3.45 -3.16 1.12
N VAL A 25 -2.90 -2.04 1.57
CA VAL A 25 -1.95 -1.24 0.83
C VAL A 25 -0.72 -0.99 1.69
N ILE A 26 0.46 -1.11 1.08
CA ILE A 26 1.74 -0.80 1.70
C ILE A 26 2.40 0.26 0.82
N ILE A 27 2.75 1.40 1.41
CA ILE A 27 3.36 2.52 0.69
C ILE A 27 4.69 2.86 1.34
N GLU A 28 5.78 2.59 0.64
CA GLU A 28 7.11 3.09 1.00
C GLU A 28 7.25 4.54 0.55
N ASN A 29 7.87 5.38 1.38
CA ASN A 29 8.11 6.80 1.06
C ASN A 29 6.82 7.54 0.66
N ALA A 30 5.73 7.27 1.38
CA ALA A 30 4.41 7.86 1.11
C ALA A 30 4.48 9.40 1.03
N GLY A 31 3.85 9.97 0.01
CA GLY A 31 3.84 11.42 -0.25
C GLY A 31 5.08 11.95 -0.99
N ARG A 32 6.09 11.11 -1.22
CA ARG A 32 7.28 11.48 -2.00
C ARG A 32 7.15 11.06 -3.47
N PRO A 33 7.81 11.75 -4.41
CA PRO A 33 7.79 11.39 -5.84
C PRO A 33 8.23 9.95 -6.13
N GLU A 34 9.21 9.45 -5.36
CA GLU A 34 9.76 8.10 -5.43
C GLU A 34 8.95 7.06 -4.64
N GLY A 35 7.80 7.45 -4.09
CA GLY A 35 6.96 6.58 -3.28
C GLY A 35 6.50 5.34 -4.04
N GLN A 36 6.64 4.17 -3.42
CA GLN A 36 6.27 2.89 -4.01
C GLN A 36 5.08 2.27 -3.29
N MET A 37 4.04 1.91 -4.06
CA MET A 37 2.86 1.24 -3.52
C MET A 37 2.86 -0.25 -3.87
N ARG A 38 2.43 -1.08 -2.92
CA ARG A 38 2.09 -2.49 -3.09
C ARG A 38 0.68 -2.70 -2.54
N THR A 39 -0.12 -3.50 -3.23
CA THR A 39 -1.51 -3.80 -2.83
C THR A 39 -1.70 -5.30 -2.80
N GLY A 40 -2.53 -5.81 -1.89
CA GLY A 40 -2.91 -7.22 -1.85
C GLY A 40 -4.01 -7.47 -0.83
N ALA A 41 -4.09 -8.70 -0.32
CA ALA A 41 -5.00 -9.06 0.75
C ALA A 41 -4.30 -9.21 2.11
N LEU A 42 -5.04 -9.07 3.21
CA LEU A 42 -4.51 -9.18 4.57
C LEU A 42 -3.79 -10.52 4.81
N GLY A 43 -4.33 -11.63 4.29
CA GLY A 43 -3.69 -12.95 4.39
C GLY A 43 -2.43 -13.13 3.53
N GLU A 44 -1.97 -12.08 2.84
CA GLU A 44 -0.75 -12.08 2.05
C GLU A 44 0.28 -11.06 2.59
N LEU A 45 -0.05 -10.33 3.67
CA LEU A 45 0.70 -9.19 4.15
C LEU A 45 2.17 -9.54 4.42
N ALA A 46 2.43 -10.62 5.15
CA ALA A 46 3.79 -11.06 5.47
C ALA A 46 4.61 -11.32 4.19
N ARG A 47 4.00 -12.02 3.22
CA ARG A 47 4.63 -12.33 1.93
C ARG A 47 4.92 -11.06 1.12
N LEU A 48 4.00 -10.10 1.11
CA LEU A 48 4.18 -8.83 0.40
C LEU A 48 5.34 -8.00 0.97
N VAL A 49 5.48 -7.96 2.30
CA VAL A 49 6.58 -7.24 2.97
C VAL A 49 7.92 -7.91 2.70
N ASP A 50 7.96 -9.24 2.74
CA ASP A 50 9.18 -10.00 2.53
C ASP A 50 9.74 -9.81 1.10
N HIS A 51 8.87 -9.90 0.10
CA HIS A 51 9.28 -9.66 -1.30
C HIS A 51 9.69 -8.22 -1.61
N ALA A 52 9.12 -7.24 -0.89
CA ALA A 52 9.36 -5.83 -1.21
C ALA A 52 10.70 -5.31 -0.67
N ALA A 53 11.29 -5.96 0.35
CA ALA A 53 12.57 -5.60 0.94
C ALA A 53 12.72 -4.09 1.22
N PHE A 54 11.68 -3.48 1.82
CA PHE A 54 11.60 -2.04 2.03
C PHE A 54 12.81 -1.50 2.82
N SER A 55 13.38 -0.40 2.32
CA SER A 55 14.58 0.25 2.87
C SER A 55 14.25 1.58 3.56
N GLY A 56 13.08 2.16 3.29
CA GLY A 56 12.60 3.43 3.84
C GLY A 56 11.40 3.33 4.78
N PRO A 57 10.82 4.48 5.19
CA PRO A 57 9.58 4.53 5.95
C PRO A 57 8.41 3.94 5.17
N VAL A 58 7.55 3.22 5.87
CA VAL A 58 6.42 2.48 5.28
C VAL A 58 5.12 2.84 5.99
N MET A 59 4.05 3.06 5.21
CA MET A 59 2.68 3.18 5.68
C MET A 59 1.87 1.95 5.29
N LEU A 60 1.17 1.34 6.24
CA LEU A 60 0.25 0.21 6.03
C LEU A 60 -1.19 0.68 6.17
N GLY A 61 -2.01 0.47 5.14
CA GLY A 61 -3.46 0.63 5.19
C GLY A 61 -4.15 -0.72 5.09
N VAL A 62 -5.18 -0.94 5.92
CA VAL A 62 -5.99 -2.17 5.94
C VAL A 62 -7.47 -1.79 5.93
N GLY A 63 -8.24 -2.27 4.95
CA GLY A 63 -9.67 -1.95 4.85
C GLY A 63 -10.21 -1.88 3.43
N SER A 64 -11.54 -1.88 3.32
CA SER A 64 -12.27 -1.84 2.04
C SER A 64 -11.93 -0.63 1.18
N ALA A 65 -11.65 0.52 1.80
CA ALA A 65 -11.23 1.74 1.10
C ALA A 65 -10.00 1.52 0.20
N PHE A 66 -9.11 0.59 0.57
CA PHE A 66 -7.89 0.30 -0.18
C PHE A 66 -8.09 -0.68 -1.34
N GLY A 67 -9.29 -1.27 -1.50
CA GLY A 67 -9.62 -2.10 -2.66
C GLY A 67 -9.51 -1.36 -4.00
N TYR A 68 -9.62 -0.02 -3.98
CA TYR A 68 -9.55 0.84 -5.15
C TYR A 68 -8.18 1.51 -5.35
N ALA A 69 -7.23 1.32 -4.41
CA ALA A 69 -5.98 2.08 -4.36
C ALA A 69 -5.18 1.99 -5.67
N ARG A 70 -5.21 0.83 -6.33
CA ARG A 70 -4.51 0.59 -7.61
C ARG A 70 -5.03 1.43 -8.77
N GLN A 71 -6.33 1.76 -8.78
CA GLN A 71 -6.95 2.56 -9.85
C GLN A 71 -6.58 4.04 -9.75
N THR A 72 -6.52 4.60 -8.53
CA THR A 72 -6.23 6.02 -8.32
C THR A 72 -4.79 6.40 -8.72
N MET A 73 -3.80 5.53 -8.47
CA MET A 73 -2.42 5.80 -8.91
C MET A 73 -2.26 5.69 -10.43
N ALA A 74 -2.84 4.67 -11.06
CA ALA A 74 -2.80 4.51 -12.51
C ALA A 74 -3.41 5.73 -13.22
N GLN A 75 -4.54 6.25 -12.71
CA GLN A 75 -5.18 7.45 -13.24
C GLN A 75 -4.31 8.71 -13.09
N ARG A 76 -3.61 8.86 -11.95
CA ARG A 76 -2.68 9.99 -11.74
C ARG A 76 -1.46 9.94 -12.67
N GLN A 77 -0.94 8.76 -12.97
CA GLN A 77 0.18 8.58 -13.90
C GLN A 77 -0.23 8.78 -15.37
N ALA A 78 -1.49 8.44 -15.70
CA ALA A 78 -2.05 8.64 -17.03
C ALA A 78 -2.44 10.09 -17.33
N LEU A 79 -2.53 10.97 -16.32
CA LEU A 79 -2.84 12.38 -16.53
C LEU A 79 -1.60 13.11 -17.06
N PRO A 80 -1.63 13.68 -18.30
CA PRO A 80 -0.47 14.35 -18.87
C PRO A 80 -0.06 15.57 -18.02
N ALA A 81 1.24 15.77 -17.85
CA ALA A 81 1.84 16.84 -17.04
C ALA A 81 1.53 18.28 -17.52
N ALA A 82 0.78 18.44 -18.62
CA ALA A 82 0.64 19.69 -19.37
C ALA A 82 -0.33 20.72 -18.79
N THR A 83 -1.11 20.43 -17.74
CA THR A 83 -2.17 21.36 -17.27
C THR A 83 -1.75 22.28 -16.13
N ARG A 84 -0.48 22.31 -15.69
CA ARG A 84 -0.04 23.15 -14.55
C ARG A 84 0.60 24.50 -14.93
N SER A 85 0.68 24.84 -16.21
CA SER A 85 1.39 26.05 -16.68
C SER A 85 0.48 26.97 -17.51
N GLY A 86 -0.67 27.39 -16.95
CA GLY A 86 -1.66 28.19 -17.67
C GLY A 86 -2.42 29.22 -16.84
N LEU A 87 -1.88 29.66 -15.69
CA LEU A 87 -2.39 30.82 -14.95
C LEU A 87 -1.21 31.69 -14.56
N GLY A 88 -0.79 32.54 -15.50
CA GLY A 88 0.13 33.65 -15.35
C GLY A 88 -0.40 34.83 -16.14
#